data_AF-A0A949MDE1-F1
#
_entry.id   AF-A0A949MDE1-F1
#
_cell.length_a   1.000
_cell.length_b   1.000
_cell.length_c   1.000
_cell.angle_alpha   90.00
_cell.angle_beta   90.00
_cell.angle_gamma   90.00
#
_symmetry.space_group_name_H-M   'P 1'
#
loop_
_entity.id
_entity.type
_entity.pdbx_description
1 polymer ?
#
loop_
_entity_poly.entity_id
_entity_poly.type
_entity_poly.pdbx_seq_one_letter_code
_entity_poly.pdbx_strand_id
1 'polypeptide(L)'
;GYKFIKTKTGVCNGNFLGVGADDCNTAVRVEDSAPFGLLISNGEFTSFHGPDPTMVRVAADNSGSVRFVNCAFWGPCDQIARIAGQGTVGFSDCTFVQWDRNKEGRCAIQAQSGTILVNGCEFREDKPQVELGEAVRRAVVSDDVFTGKTRITNHSKHPVKIDDNVGDR
;
A
#
# COMPACT_ATOMS: atom_id res chain seq x y z
N GLY A 1 -7.00 12.56 -7.84
CA GLY A 1 -6.97 11.31 -7.05
C GLY A 1 -8.37 10.82 -6.78
N TYR A 2 -8.50 9.54 -6.42
CA TYR A 2 -9.74 8.87 -6.05
C TYR A 2 -9.96 8.96 -4.54
N LYS A 3 -11.17 9.30 -4.11
CA LYS A 3 -11.57 9.29 -2.70
C LYS A 3 -12.79 8.41 -2.51
N PHE A 4 -12.62 7.31 -1.78
CA PHE A 4 -13.68 6.38 -1.43
C PHE A 4 -14.17 6.68 -0.02
N ILE A 5 -15.46 7.00 0.11
CA ILE A 5 -16.07 7.45 1.36
C ILE A 5 -17.33 6.65 1.66
N LYS A 6 -17.70 6.66 2.94
CA LYS A 6 -19.05 6.32 3.36
C LYS A 6 -19.99 7.50 3.14
N THR A 7 -21.15 7.22 2.55
CA THR A 7 -22.26 8.18 2.44
C THR A 7 -23.49 7.65 3.19
N LYS A 8 -24.59 8.42 3.17
CA LYS A 8 -25.87 7.97 3.74
C LYS A 8 -26.44 6.73 3.05
N THR A 9 -26.05 6.47 1.79
CA THR A 9 -26.55 5.34 1.00
C THR A 9 -25.59 4.15 0.98
N GLY A 10 -24.45 4.24 1.66
CA GLY A 10 -23.52 3.13 1.84
C GLY A 10 -22.08 3.46 1.47
N VAL A 11 -21.32 2.41 1.21
CA VAL A 11 -19.90 2.42 0.85
C VAL A 11 -19.69 1.80 -0.52
N CYS A 12 -18.59 2.14 -1.18
CA CYS A 12 -18.29 1.64 -2.52
C CYS A 12 -17.92 0.14 -2.47
N ASN A 13 -18.52 -0.63 -3.39
CA ASN A 13 -18.05 -1.92 -3.86
C ASN A 13 -17.83 -1.77 -5.37
N GLY A 14 -16.63 -2.05 -5.88
CA GLY A 14 -16.37 -1.77 -7.30
C GLY A 14 -15.08 -2.37 -7.84
N ASN A 15 -15.06 -2.52 -9.17
CA ASN A 15 -13.90 -2.92 -9.95
C ASN A 15 -13.44 -1.75 -10.82
N PHE A 16 -12.14 -1.44 -10.76
CA PHE A 16 -11.49 -0.34 -11.44
C PHE A 16 -10.30 -0.88 -12.23
N LEU A 17 -10.43 -0.88 -13.55
CA LEU A 17 -9.44 -1.43 -14.47
C LEU A 17 -8.81 -0.30 -15.29
N GLY A 18 -7.48 -0.24 -15.36
CA GLY A 18 -6.81 0.73 -16.24
C GLY A 18 -6.90 2.17 -15.76
N VAL A 19 -7.13 2.39 -14.45
CA VAL A 19 -7.34 3.73 -13.88
C VAL A 19 -6.03 4.37 -13.46
N GLY A 20 -5.93 5.70 -13.61
CA GLY A 20 -4.75 6.47 -13.27
C GLY A 20 -5.06 7.70 -12.44
N ALA A 21 -4.17 8.07 -11.52
CA ALA A 21 -4.19 9.36 -10.85
C ALA A 21 -2.76 9.90 -10.70
N ASP A 22 -2.48 10.96 -11.46
CA ASP A 22 -1.17 11.63 -11.49
C ASP A 22 -1.22 12.96 -10.71
N ASP A 23 -0.04 13.44 -10.30
CA ASP A 23 0.22 14.73 -9.65
C ASP A 23 -0.71 15.07 -8.47
N CYS A 24 -1.04 14.06 -7.67
CA CYS A 24 -1.93 14.21 -6.52
C CYS A 24 -1.16 14.51 -5.23
N ASN A 25 -1.84 15.05 -4.21
CA ASN A 25 -1.34 14.96 -2.82
C ASN A 25 -1.52 13.53 -2.26
N THR A 26 -2.60 12.87 -2.68
CA THR A 26 -2.89 11.46 -2.43
C THR A 26 -3.66 10.91 -3.62
N ALA A 27 -3.12 9.90 -4.28
CA ALA A 27 -3.69 9.31 -5.49
C ALA A 27 -4.97 8.51 -5.18
N VAL A 28 -4.97 7.73 -4.11
CA VAL A 28 -6.08 6.90 -3.63
C VAL A 28 -6.24 7.08 -2.12
N ARG A 29 -7.37 7.65 -1.71
CA ARG A 29 -7.76 7.77 -0.30
C ARG A 29 -9.00 6.93 -0.03
N VAL A 30 -8.88 5.94 0.84
CA VAL A 30 -9.98 5.06 1.27
C VAL A 30 -10.32 5.40 2.70
N GLU A 31 -11.47 6.04 2.91
CA GLU A 31 -12.04 6.24 4.25
C GLU A 31 -12.85 5.02 4.68
N ASP A 32 -13.62 4.44 3.76
CA ASP A 32 -14.30 3.16 3.96
C ASP A 32 -14.66 2.49 2.62
N SER A 33 -14.86 1.18 2.63
CA SER A 33 -15.25 0.36 1.48
C SER A 33 -16.11 -0.83 1.91
N ALA A 34 -16.85 -1.41 0.98
CA ALA A 34 -17.67 -2.59 1.26
C ALA A 34 -16.82 -3.81 1.63
N PRO A 35 -17.37 -4.85 2.28
CA PRO A 35 -16.61 -6.07 2.60
C PRO A 35 -15.94 -6.74 1.39
N PHE A 36 -16.60 -6.78 0.24
CA PHE A 36 -16.04 -7.29 -1.01
C PHE A 36 -15.07 -6.30 -1.68
N GLY A 37 -15.23 -5.01 -1.37
CA GLY A 37 -14.16 -4.03 -1.46
C GLY A 37 -13.97 -3.32 -2.78
N LEU A 38 -12.77 -2.74 -2.90
CA LEU A 38 -12.25 -2.08 -4.09
C LEU A 38 -11.27 -3.03 -4.78
N LEU A 39 -11.56 -3.37 -6.03
CA LEU A 39 -10.71 -4.22 -6.87
C LEU A 39 -10.08 -3.33 -7.93
N ILE A 40 -8.82 -2.95 -7.73
CA ILE A 40 -8.10 -2.01 -8.59
C ILE A 40 -7.02 -2.80 -9.33
N SER A 41 -7.07 -2.78 -10.66
CA SER A 41 -6.14 -3.55 -11.48
C SER A 41 -5.61 -2.75 -12.68
N ASN A 42 -4.37 -3.03 -13.09
CA ASN A 42 -3.71 -2.39 -14.24
C ASN A 42 -3.68 -0.86 -14.09
N GLY A 43 -3.44 -0.37 -12.87
CA GLY A 43 -3.55 1.05 -12.52
C GLY A 43 -2.21 1.75 -12.31
N GLU A 44 -2.23 3.08 -12.38
CA GLU A 44 -1.05 3.93 -12.27
C GLU A 44 -1.29 5.07 -11.28
N PHE A 45 -0.43 5.23 -10.27
CA PHE A 45 -0.68 6.18 -9.18
C PHE A 45 0.58 6.94 -8.77
N THR A 46 0.46 8.27 -8.69
CA THR A 46 1.57 9.13 -8.28
C THR A 46 1.10 10.19 -7.28
N SER A 47 2.02 10.66 -6.44
CA SER A 47 1.76 11.80 -5.57
C SER A 47 3.05 12.56 -5.32
N PHE A 48 3.17 13.77 -5.88
CA PHE A 48 4.41 14.56 -5.84
C PHE A 48 4.35 15.74 -4.88
N HIS A 49 3.14 16.20 -4.55
CA HIS A 49 2.91 17.48 -3.89
C HIS A 49 2.22 17.35 -2.52
N GLY A 50 2.23 18.46 -1.77
CA GLY A 50 1.68 18.54 -0.43
C GLY A 50 2.70 18.25 0.68
N PRO A 51 2.25 18.36 1.95
CA PRO A 51 3.12 18.25 3.11
C PRO A 51 3.59 16.81 3.39
N ASP A 52 2.83 15.81 2.95
CA ASP A 52 3.12 14.37 3.13
C ASP A 52 2.55 13.56 1.94
N PRO A 53 3.12 13.72 0.73
CA PRO A 53 2.64 13.04 -0.48
C PRO A 53 2.71 11.54 -0.29
N THR A 54 1.53 10.92 -0.27
CA THR A 54 1.37 9.49 -0.09
C THR A 54 0.37 8.99 -1.11
N MET A 55 0.75 8.02 -1.94
CA MET A 55 -0.12 7.59 -3.05
C MET A 55 -1.37 6.88 -2.56
N VAL A 56 -1.24 5.97 -1.60
CA VAL A 56 -2.36 5.22 -1.02
C VAL A 56 -2.49 5.51 0.45
N ARG A 57 -3.66 6.03 0.86
CA ARG A 57 -4.03 6.17 2.28
C ARG A 57 -5.30 5.39 2.57
N VAL A 58 -5.22 4.41 3.45
CA VAL A 58 -6.38 3.69 4.00
C VAL A 58 -6.58 4.16 5.43
N ALA A 59 -7.75 4.70 5.74
CA ALA A 59 -8.07 5.28 7.04
C ALA A 59 -8.45 4.21 8.07
N ALA A 60 -8.37 4.57 9.35
CA ALA A 60 -8.68 3.69 10.47
C ALA A 60 -10.13 3.15 10.47
N ASP A 61 -11.05 3.86 9.83
CA ASP A 61 -12.46 3.44 9.75
C ASP A 61 -12.71 2.38 8.66
N ASN A 62 -11.76 2.15 7.75
CA ASN A 62 -11.97 1.18 6.68
C ASN A 62 -12.03 -0.25 7.22
N SER A 63 -13.15 -0.91 6.95
CA SER A 63 -13.39 -2.31 7.29
C SER A 63 -13.43 -3.24 6.08
N GLY A 64 -13.57 -2.67 4.89
CA GLY A 64 -13.64 -3.41 3.63
C GLY A 64 -12.29 -3.83 3.04
N SER A 65 -12.36 -4.61 1.96
CA SER A 65 -11.19 -5.04 1.21
C SER A 65 -10.71 -3.97 0.23
N VAL A 66 -9.39 -3.79 0.09
CA VAL A 66 -8.78 -2.90 -0.91
C VAL A 66 -7.64 -3.67 -1.58
N ARG A 67 -7.80 -3.98 -2.85
CA ARG A 67 -6.87 -4.82 -3.62
C ARG A 67 -6.30 -4.04 -4.79
N PHE A 68 -4.98 -3.96 -4.85
CA PHE A 68 -4.24 -3.45 -6.00
C PHE A 68 -3.55 -4.65 -6.67
N VAL A 69 -3.75 -4.82 -7.96
CA VAL A 69 -3.20 -5.95 -8.73
C VAL A 69 -2.60 -5.44 -10.03
N ASN A 70 -1.33 -5.75 -10.32
CA ASN A 70 -0.64 -5.26 -11.51
C ASN A 70 -0.70 -3.72 -11.62
N CYS A 71 -0.30 -3.03 -10.56
CA CYS A 71 -0.34 -1.56 -10.48
C CYS A 71 1.07 -0.98 -10.34
N ALA A 72 1.29 0.20 -10.92
CA ALA A 72 2.55 0.94 -10.80
C ALA A 72 2.38 2.18 -9.91
N PHE A 73 3.37 2.42 -9.06
CA PHE A 73 3.42 3.53 -8.12
C PHE A 73 4.80 4.19 -8.18
N TRP A 74 4.86 5.47 -8.55
CA TRP A 74 6.14 6.17 -8.69
C TRP A 74 6.12 7.62 -8.18
N GLY A 75 7.19 7.97 -7.49
CA GLY A 75 7.40 9.27 -6.88
C GLY A 75 8.12 10.29 -7.78
N PRO A 76 8.75 11.33 -7.19
CA PRO A 76 9.13 11.43 -5.77
C PRO A 76 7.93 11.62 -4.82
N CYS A 77 7.84 10.79 -3.79
CA CYS A 77 6.83 10.90 -2.74
C CYS A 77 7.44 10.66 -1.35
N ASP A 78 6.69 10.95 -0.29
CA ASP A 78 7.13 10.58 1.07
C ASP A 78 6.91 9.08 1.30
N GLN A 79 5.81 8.52 0.76
CA GLN A 79 5.39 7.15 1.01
C GLN A 79 4.55 6.59 -0.16
N ILE A 80 4.69 5.30 -0.48
CA ILE A 80 3.74 4.64 -1.40
C ILE A 80 2.39 4.43 -0.69
N ALA A 81 2.39 3.70 0.43
CA ALA A 81 1.16 3.34 1.13
C ALA A 81 1.24 3.56 2.64
N ARG A 82 0.23 4.21 3.20
CA ARG A 82 -0.07 4.23 4.64
C ARG A 82 -1.41 3.58 4.90
N ILE A 83 -1.40 2.53 5.70
CA ILE A 83 -2.56 1.65 5.88
C ILE A 83 -2.93 1.63 7.36
N ALA A 84 -4.17 2.00 7.62
CA ALA A 84 -4.85 1.78 8.89
C ALA A 84 -6.19 1.06 8.64
N GLY A 85 -6.82 0.62 9.72
CA GLY A 85 -8.15 0.04 9.70
C GLY A 85 -8.15 -1.46 9.97
N GLN A 86 -9.32 -2.07 9.84
CA GLN A 86 -9.55 -3.46 10.23
C GLN A 86 -9.74 -4.39 9.03
N GLY A 87 -9.93 -3.80 7.84
CA GLY A 87 -10.10 -4.50 6.58
C GLY A 87 -8.85 -5.21 6.08
N THR A 88 -8.96 -5.74 4.86
CA THR A 88 -7.82 -6.34 4.16
C THR A 88 -7.31 -5.35 3.13
N VAL A 89 -6.02 -5.03 3.18
CA VAL A 89 -5.36 -4.25 2.13
C VAL A 89 -4.28 -5.09 1.53
N GLY A 90 -4.11 -5.00 0.21
CA GLY A 90 -2.85 -5.44 -0.32
C GLY A 90 -2.62 -5.26 -1.79
N PHE A 91 -1.42 -5.67 -2.15
CA PHE A 91 -0.73 -5.37 -3.38
C PHE A 91 -0.22 -6.68 -3.93
N SER A 92 -0.57 -6.97 -5.17
CA SER A 92 -0.13 -8.16 -5.87
C SER A 92 0.42 -7.75 -7.23
N ASP A 93 1.60 -8.24 -7.60
CA ASP A 93 2.22 -7.94 -8.90
C ASP A 93 2.43 -6.43 -9.13
N CYS A 94 2.68 -5.65 -8.08
CA CYS A 94 2.84 -4.20 -8.16
C CYS A 94 4.30 -3.77 -8.28
N THR A 95 4.54 -2.61 -8.90
CA THR A 95 5.87 -1.97 -8.94
C THR A 95 5.87 -0.69 -8.11
N PHE A 96 6.89 -0.52 -7.26
CA PHE A 96 7.08 0.62 -6.36
C PHE A 96 8.43 1.28 -6.59
N VAL A 97 8.45 2.61 -6.75
CA VAL A 97 9.69 3.37 -6.96
C VAL A 97 9.62 4.80 -6.40
N GLN A 98 10.77 5.37 -6.03
CA GLN A 98 10.91 6.78 -5.61
C GLN A 98 10.08 7.20 -4.37
N TRP A 99 10.00 6.34 -3.35
CA TRP A 99 9.50 6.73 -2.02
C TRP A 99 10.60 7.33 -1.14
N ASP A 100 10.23 7.83 0.04
CA ASP A 100 11.14 8.45 1.00
C ASP A 100 11.95 9.62 0.39
N ARG A 101 11.27 10.55 -0.30
CA ARG A 101 11.92 11.69 -1.00
C ARG A 101 12.82 12.53 -0.09
N ASN A 102 12.50 12.60 1.21
CA ASN A 102 13.25 13.36 2.21
C ASN A 102 14.39 12.56 2.87
N LYS A 103 14.56 11.27 2.53
CA LYS A 103 15.57 10.37 3.11
C LYS A 103 15.45 10.22 4.63
N GLU A 104 14.22 10.11 5.11
CA GLU A 104 13.88 9.94 6.53
C GLU A 104 13.90 8.48 6.96
N GLY A 105 14.16 7.55 6.03
CA GLY A 105 14.15 6.11 6.28
C GLY A 105 12.74 5.53 6.31
N ARG A 106 11.77 6.18 5.65
CA ARG A 106 10.40 5.68 5.56
C ARG A 106 10.34 4.40 4.70
N CYS A 107 9.53 3.44 5.13
CA CYS A 107 9.22 2.27 4.31
C CYS A 107 8.42 2.69 3.06
N ALA A 108 8.34 1.86 2.02
CA ALA A 108 7.39 2.10 0.92
C ALA A 108 5.95 1.87 1.41
N ILE A 109 5.72 0.75 2.08
CA ILE A 109 4.44 0.36 2.68
C ILE A 109 4.56 0.41 4.19
N GLN A 110 3.72 1.21 4.84
CA GLN A 110 3.59 1.25 6.30
C GLN A 110 2.17 0.86 6.68
N ALA A 111 2.03 -0.29 7.32
CA ALA A 111 0.75 -0.79 7.79
C ALA A 111 0.67 -0.75 9.32
N GLN A 112 -0.25 0.03 9.86
CA GLN A 112 -0.45 0.16 11.30
C GLN A 112 -1.35 -0.95 11.87
N SER A 113 -2.32 -1.42 11.10
CA SER A 113 -3.35 -2.38 11.53
C SER A 113 -3.95 -3.15 10.35
N GLY A 114 -4.84 -4.11 10.65
CA GLY A 114 -5.64 -4.82 9.65
C GLY A 114 -5.05 -6.16 9.19
N THR A 115 -5.47 -6.63 8.02
CA THR A 115 -4.88 -7.79 7.32
C THR A 115 -4.12 -7.30 6.09
N ILE A 116 -2.85 -7.68 5.97
CA ILE A 116 -1.96 -7.18 4.92
C ILE A 116 -1.53 -8.32 3.99
N LEU A 117 -1.56 -8.07 2.69
CA LEU A 117 -0.97 -8.95 1.68
C LEU A 117 -0.06 -8.10 0.79
N VAL A 118 1.21 -8.45 0.73
CA VAL A 118 2.17 -7.89 -0.24
C VAL A 118 2.79 -9.11 -0.90
N ASN A 119 2.57 -9.27 -2.20
CA ASN A 119 3.09 -10.45 -2.87
C ASN A 119 3.45 -10.20 -4.34
N GLY A 120 4.55 -10.80 -4.81
CA GLY A 120 4.96 -10.67 -6.21
C GLY A 120 5.31 -9.23 -6.63
N CYS A 121 5.63 -8.35 -5.69
CA CYS A 121 5.89 -6.95 -5.98
C CYS A 121 7.37 -6.69 -6.28
N GLU A 122 7.63 -5.63 -7.06
CA GLU A 122 8.97 -5.12 -7.34
C GLU A 122 9.20 -3.80 -6.60
N PHE A 123 10.20 -3.75 -5.72
CA PHE A 123 10.63 -2.51 -5.04
C PHE A 123 11.95 -2.05 -5.62
N ARG A 124 11.92 -0.97 -6.41
CA ARG A 124 13.01 -0.59 -7.32
C ARG A 124 14.08 0.33 -6.72
N GLU A 125 14.11 0.52 -5.41
CA GLU A 125 15.14 1.31 -4.73
C GLU A 125 15.65 0.66 -3.45
N ASP A 126 16.95 0.85 -3.16
CA ASP A 126 17.63 0.39 -1.95
C ASP A 126 17.24 1.23 -0.72
N LYS A 127 15.95 1.18 -0.37
CA LYS A 127 15.32 1.85 0.77
C LYS A 127 14.48 0.85 1.59
N PRO A 128 14.01 1.18 2.80
CA PRO A 128 13.14 0.29 3.57
C PRO A 128 11.85 -0.02 2.80
N GLN A 129 11.43 -1.28 2.73
CA GLN A 129 10.33 -1.71 1.86
C GLN A 129 9.00 -1.77 2.61
N VAL A 130 8.93 -2.53 3.71
CA VAL A 130 7.65 -2.80 4.41
C VAL A 130 7.83 -2.66 5.93
N GLU A 131 6.90 -1.97 6.57
CA GLU A 131 6.74 -1.95 8.03
C GLU A 131 5.35 -2.43 8.44
N LEU A 132 5.31 -3.43 9.32
CA LEU A 132 4.10 -3.96 9.94
C LEU A 132 4.05 -3.54 11.42
N GLY A 133 3.05 -2.74 11.77
CA GLY A 133 2.81 -2.26 13.13
C GLY A 133 2.25 -3.33 14.06
N GLU A 134 2.27 -3.04 15.36
CA GLU A 134 1.86 -3.99 16.42
C GLU A 134 0.40 -4.47 16.27
N ALA A 135 -0.49 -3.61 15.76
CA ALA A 135 -1.91 -3.90 15.59
C ALA A 135 -2.26 -4.58 14.24
N VAL A 136 -1.27 -4.92 13.41
CA VAL A 136 -1.49 -5.77 12.23
C VAL A 136 -1.88 -7.16 12.71
N ARG A 137 -3.12 -7.58 12.41
CA ARG A 137 -3.70 -8.83 12.91
C ARG A 137 -3.18 -10.08 12.19
N ARG A 138 -2.80 -9.92 10.93
CA ARG A 138 -2.11 -10.96 10.15
C ARG A 138 -1.54 -10.36 8.88
N ALA A 139 -0.42 -10.90 8.41
CA ALA A 139 0.19 -10.47 7.17
C ALA A 139 0.87 -11.60 6.41
N VAL A 140 0.88 -11.48 5.08
CA VAL A 140 1.78 -12.20 4.19
C VAL A 140 2.59 -11.17 3.40
N VAL A 141 3.91 -11.31 3.43
CA VAL A 141 4.86 -10.56 2.60
C VAL A 141 5.75 -11.60 1.91
N SER A 142 5.48 -11.91 0.65
CA SER A 142 6.17 -13.01 -0.03
C SER A 142 6.39 -12.80 -1.52
N ASP A 143 7.37 -13.53 -2.07
CA ASP A 143 7.63 -13.54 -3.52
C ASP A 143 7.99 -12.15 -4.08
N ASP A 144 8.44 -11.22 -3.24
CA ASP A 144 8.81 -9.87 -3.67
C ASP A 144 10.30 -9.80 -4.07
N VAL A 145 10.61 -8.93 -5.03
CA VAL A 145 11.98 -8.62 -5.45
C VAL A 145 12.36 -7.20 -5.07
N PHE A 146 13.55 -7.03 -4.50
CA PHE A 146 14.03 -5.77 -3.96
C PHE A 146 15.35 -5.34 -4.60
N THR A 147 15.43 -4.07 -5.01
CA THR A 147 16.73 -3.44 -5.22
C THR A 147 17.43 -3.28 -3.87
N GLY A 148 18.68 -3.74 -3.79
CA GLY A 148 19.49 -3.71 -2.57
C GLY A 148 19.00 -4.66 -1.48
N LYS A 149 19.26 -4.30 -0.22
CA LYS A 149 19.03 -5.19 0.92
C LYS A 149 17.54 -5.34 1.23
N THR A 150 17.14 -6.56 1.60
CA THR A 150 15.83 -6.84 2.19
C THR A 150 15.68 -6.13 3.54
N ARG A 151 14.72 -5.20 3.65
CA ARG A 151 14.37 -4.48 4.87
C ARG A 151 12.86 -4.50 5.07
N ILE A 152 12.39 -5.55 5.72
CA ILE A 152 11.01 -5.73 6.17
C ILE A 152 11.02 -5.73 7.70
N THR A 153 10.32 -4.78 8.32
CA THR A 153 10.23 -4.66 9.78
C THR A 153 8.86 -5.16 10.25
N ASN A 154 8.87 -6.09 11.21
CA ASN A 154 7.64 -6.63 11.81
C ASN A 154 7.59 -6.36 13.31
N HIS A 155 6.62 -5.54 13.73
CA HIS A 155 6.29 -5.29 15.12
C HIS A 155 5.05 -6.07 15.60
N SER A 156 4.29 -6.68 14.69
CA SER A 156 3.10 -7.46 15.03
C SER A 156 3.44 -8.62 15.96
N LYS A 157 2.56 -8.87 16.93
CA LYS A 157 2.57 -10.06 17.79
C LYS A 157 1.64 -11.16 17.29
N HIS A 158 1.02 -10.96 16.12
CA HIS A 158 0.07 -11.87 15.50
C HIS A 158 0.71 -12.67 14.36
N PRO A 159 0.02 -13.66 13.77
CA PRO A 159 0.58 -14.47 12.69
C PRO A 159 0.98 -13.63 11.47
N VAL A 160 2.29 -13.61 11.20
CA VAL A 160 2.88 -12.94 10.04
C VAL A 160 3.79 -13.94 9.33
N LYS A 161 3.63 -14.07 8.01
CA LYS A 161 4.51 -14.86 7.15
C LYS A 161 5.32 -13.90 6.27
N ILE A 162 6.64 -13.95 6.42
CA ILE A 162 7.58 -13.25 5.56
C ILE A 162 8.49 -14.33 4.97
N ASP A 163 8.39 -14.59 3.68
CA ASP A 163 9.08 -15.69 3.01
C ASP A 163 9.37 -15.38 1.55
N ASP A 164 10.29 -16.09 0.92
CA ASP A 164 10.53 -16.04 -0.54
C ASP A 164 10.80 -14.63 -1.12
N ASN A 165 11.31 -13.69 -0.30
CA ASN A 165 11.67 -12.35 -0.74
C ASN A 165 13.17 -12.25 -1.06
N VAL A 166 13.53 -11.65 -2.19
CA VAL A 166 14.91 -11.63 -2.70
C VAL A 166 15.38 -10.21 -2.97
N GLY A 167 16.50 -9.83 -2.36
CA GLY A 167 17.21 -8.57 -2.63
C GLY A 167 18.48 -8.76 -3.47
N ASP A 168 19.10 -7.66 -3.88
CA ASP A 168 20.44 -7.68 -4.46
C ASP A 168 21.48 -8.12 -3.42
N ARG A 169 22.60 -8.69 -3.90
CA ARG A 169 23.73 -9.15 -3.06
C ARG A 169 24.53 -8.00 -2.46
#